data_AF-A0A0A8EWE8-F1
#
_entry.id   AF-A0A0A8EWE8-F1
#
_cell.length_a   1.000
_cell.length_b   1.000
_cell.length_c   1.000
_cell.angle_alpha   90.00
_cell.angle_beta   90.00
_cell.angle_gamma   90.00
#
_symmetry.space_group_name_H-M   'P 1'
#
loop_
_entity.id
_entity.type
_entity.pdbx_description
1 polymer ?
#
loop_
_entity_poly.entity_id
_entity_poly.type
_entity_poly.pdbx_seq_one_letter_code
_entity_poly.pdbx_strand_id
1 'polypeptide(L)'
;MPTLTGPDYIDANTATHRLKQTRKTDLFELRRRLDAALGKARAFRDPDLTDEANQRRRADMERAARKQAAADLDRIQRETDAAATLVRTVANKATTAAAGAAEQLLAETRQARAWDRARALLDTGRTLPEVIKGADLDTLHALRAELPTYLAAQRTKPQGMAGADFTEPDPTRAVHAVERALADHLPKPQGAALRARLDLDALEPGLRETLAGLRREVDGTAAPGDGLRSAIAARLADQHAAAPLPAE
;
A
#
# COMPACT_ATOMS: atom_id res chain seq x y z
N MET A 1 -9.20 22.41 -16.76
CA MET A 1 -9.11 21.81 -15.39
C MET A 1 -10.40 21.04 -15.11
N PRO A 2 -10.37 19.71 -14.95
CA PRO A 2 -11.51 19.01 -14.36
C PRO A 2 -11.52 19.41 -12.89
N THR A 3 -12.48 20.23 -12.50
CA THR A 3 -12.69 20.59 -11.10
C THR A 3 -13.12 19.33 -10.36
N LEU A 4 -12.20 18.75 -9.58
CA LEU A 4 -12.57 17.85 -8.49
C LEU A 4 -13.46 18.66 -7.54
N THR A 5 -14.77 18.51 -7.70
CA THR A 5 -15.74 19.11 -6.82
C THR A 5 -15.83 18.29 -5.53
N GLY A 6 -16.13 18.97 -4.43
CA GLY A 6 -16.32 18.50 -3.05
C GLY A 6 -16.22 16.98 -2.73
N PRO A 7 -17.13 16.13 -3.25
CA PRO A 7 -17.25 14.73 -2.81
C PRO A 7 -15.99 13.87 -3.04
N ASP A 8 -15.38 13.91 -4.22
CA ASP A 8 -14.39 12.90 -4.62
C ASP A 8 -13.13 12.83 -3.71
N TYR A 9 -12.59 13.96 -3.26
CA TYR A 9 -11.39 13.96 -2.40
C TYR A 9 -11.71 13.74 -0.91
N ILE A 10 -12.91 14.14 -0.46
CA ILE A 10 -13.43 13.81 0.88
C ILE A 10 -13.60 12.29 0.97
N ASP A 11 -14.08 11.67 -0.10
CA ASP A 11 -14.27 10.23 -0.20
C ASP A 11 -12.92 9.48 -0.19
N ALA A 12 -11.88 10.01 -0.83
CA ALA A 12 -10.53 9.41 -0.80
C ALA A 12 -9.91 9.43 0.62
N ASN A 13 -9.98 10.57 1.33
CA ASN A 13 -9.48 10.65 2.71
C ASN A 13 -10.29 9.76 3.67
N THR A 14 -11.61 9.71 3.48
CA THR A 14 -12.50 8.85 4.25
C THR A 14 -12.19 7.37 3.99
N ALA A 15 -11.93 6.99 2.75
CA ALA A 15 -11.50 5.65 2.37
C ALA A 15 -10.15 5.28 3.01
N THR A 16 -9.16 6.17 2.97
CA THR A 16 -7.88 5.96 3.66
C THR A 16 -8.06 5.81 5.17
N HIS A 17 -8.94 6.61 5.80
CA HIS A 17 -9.28 6.45 7.22
C HIS A 17 -9.95 5.10 7.50
N ARG A 18 -10.89 4.66 6.64
CA ARG A 18 -11.53 3.34 6.75
C ARG A 18 -10.50 2.22 6.67
N LEU A 19 -9.52 2.30 5.76
CA LEU A 19 -8.42 1.32 5.65
C LEU A 19 -7.57 1.25 6.92
N LYS A 20 -7.21 2.41 7.49
CA LYS A 20 -6.50 2.51 8.78
C LYS A 20 -7.33 1.86 9.90
N GLN A 21 -8.63 2.11 9.94
CA GLN A 21 -9.56 1.57 10.93
C GLN A 21 -9.73 0.04 10.78
N THR A 22 -9.91 -0.46 9.56
CA THR A 22 -10.01 -1.89 9.26
C THR A 22 -8.80 -2.64 9.81
N ARG A 23 -7.61 -2.10 9.57
CA ARG A 23 -6.37 -2.70 10.03
C ARG A 23 -6.23 -2.70 11.55
N LYS A 24 -6.51 -1.56 12.18
CA LYS A 24 -6.31 -1.37 13.63
C LYS A 24 -7.35 -2.11 14.46
N THR A 25 -8.59 -2.18 13.98
CA THR A 25 -9.73 -2.59 14.79
C THR A 25 -10.42 -3.82 14.21
N ASP A 26 -10.88 -3.76 12.96
CA ASP A 26 -11.78 -4.80 12.44
C ASP A 26 -11.09 -6.16 12.31
N LEU A 27 -9.84 -6.18 11.81
CA LEU A 27 -9.05 -7.41 11.71
C LEU A 27 -8.64 -7.96 13.08
N PHE A 28 -8.29 -7.07 14.02
CA PHE A 28 -7.98 -7.47 15.39
C PHE A 28 -9.20 -8.08 16.10
N GLU A 29 -10.36 -7.45 15.95
CA GLU A 29 -11.63 -7.92 16.51
C GLU A 29 -12.10 -9.22 15.87
N LEU A 30 -11.92 -9.39 14.56
CA LEU A 30 -12.20 -10.66 13.89
C LEU A 30 -11.33 -11.79 14.46
N ARG A 31 -10.03 -11.56 14.60
CA ARG A 31 -9.10 -12.54 15.18
C ARG A 31 -9.49 -12.91 16.61
N ARG A 32 -9.75 -11.90 17.46
CA ARG A 32 -10.20 -12.10 18.84
C ARG A 32 -11.48 -12.93 18.92
N ARG A 33 -12.46 -12.65 18.06
CA ARG A 33 -13.73 -13.42 18.00
C ARG A 33 -13.50 -14.86 17.54
N LEU A 34 -12.63 -15.09 16.56
CA LEU A 34 -12.26 -16.43 16.10
C LEU A 34 -11.57 -17.21 17.22
N ASP A 35 -10.56 -16.65 17.89
CA ASP A 35 -9.84 -17.30 18.99
C ASP A 35 -10.77 -17.66 20.14
N ALA A 36 -11.67 -16.75 20.52
CA ALA A 36 -12.66 -17.01 21.55
C ALA A 36 -13.63 -18.14 21.16
N ALA A 37 -14.08 -18.18 19.90
CA ALA A 37 -14.97 -19.22 19.41
C ALA A 37 -14.28 -20.59 19.33
N LEU A 38 -13.02 -20.64 18.88
CA LEU A 38 -12.21 -21.87 18.88
C LEU A 38 -11.90 -22.34 20.31
N GLY A 39 -11.62 -21.41 21.23
CA GLY A 39 -11.45 -21.71 22.65
C GLY A 39 -12.70 -22.34 23.26
N LYS A 40 -13.89 -21.78 22.98
CA LYS A 40 -15.18 -22.35 23.39
C LYS A 40 -15.41 -23.75 22.81
N ALA A 41 -15.09 -23.95 21.53
CA ALA A 41 -15.21 -25.25 20.90
C ALA A 41 -14.29 -26.29 21.57
N ARG A 42 -13.02 -25.94 21.84
CA ARG A 42 -12.09 -26.87 22.50
C ARG A 42 -12.49 -27.24 23.92
N ALA A 43 -13.04 -26.27 24.67
CA ALA A 43 -13.48 -26.45 26.05
C ALA A 43 -14.87 -27.10 26.18
N PHE A 44 -15.62 -27.28 25.08
CA PHE A 44 -16.95 -27.86 25.13
C PHE A 44 -16.90 -29.32 25.62
N ARG A 45 -17.66 -29.59 26.68
CA ARG A 45 -17.87 -30.91 27.24
C ARG A 45 -19.29 -30.99 27.80
N ASP A 46 -20.05 -31.94 27.30
CA ASP A 46 -21.36 -32.29 27.82
C ASP A 46 -21.25 -33.64 28.55
N PRO A 47 -21.56 -33.69 29.86
CA PRO A 47 -21.48 -34.92 30.63
C PRO A 47 -22.50 -35.97 30.19
N ASP A 48 -23.56 -35.58 29.49
CA ASP A 48 -24.63 -36.48 29.03
C ASP A 48 -24.32 -37.08 27.65
N LEU A 49 -23.22 -36.65 27.02
CA LEU A 49 -22.78 -37.15 25.72
C LEU A 49 -21.61 -38.13 25.84
N THR A 50 -21.55 -39.10 24.92
CA THR A 50 -20.36 -39.94 24.75
C THR A 50 -19.16 -39.11 24.30
N ASP A 51 -17.95 -39.62 24.51
CA ASP A 51 -16.72 -38.95 24.08
C ASP A 51 -16.69 -38.70 22.57
N GLU A 52 -17.22 -39.62 21.77
CA GLU A 52 -17.37 -39.45 20.32
C GLU A 52 -18.35 -38.33 19.97
N ALA A 53 -19.50 -38.24 20.64
CA ALA A 53 -20.47 -37.18 20.39
C ALA A 53 -19.92 -35.81 20.82
N ASN A 54 -19.19 -35.76 21.94
CA ASN A 54 -18.44 -34.58 22.37
C ASN A 54 -17.39 -34.17 21.32
N GLN A 55 -16.60 -35.10 20.77
CA GLN A 55 -15.65 -34.81 19.70
C GLN A 55 -16.32 -34.26 18.44
N ARG A 56 -17.41 -34.87 17.98
CA ARG A 56 -18.19 -34.39 16.83
C ARG A 56 -18.71 -32.98 17.07
N ARG A 57 -19.28 -32.73 18.26
CA ARG A 57 -19.82 -31.42 18.61
C ARG A 57 -18.75 -30.33 18.63
N ARG A 58 -17.55 -30.63 19.16
CA ARG A 58 -16.39 -29.72 19.10
C ARG A 58 -16.00 -29.40 17.66
N ALA A 59 -15.88 -30.43 16.81
CA ALA A 59 -15.54 -30.26 15.40
C ALA A 59 -16.59 -29.45 14.62
N ASP A 60 -17.88 -29.60 14.93
CA ASP A 60 -18.96 -28.81 14.34
C ASP A 60 -18.89 -27.34 14.78
N MET A 61 -18.63 -27.09 16.06
CA MET A 61 -18.44 -25.73 16.59
C MET A 61 -17.22 -25.04 15.96
N GLU A 62 -16.10 -25.74 15.81
CA GLU A 62 -14.91 -25.21 15.12
C GLU A 62 -15.20 -24.90 13.65
N ARG A 63 -15.88 -25.80 12.92
CA ARG A 63 -16.29 -25.55 11.53
C ARG A 63 -17.22 -24.34 11.42
N ALA A 64 -18.20 -24.21 12.31
CA ALA A 64 -19.11 -23.08 12.32
C ALA A 64 -18.38 -21.75 12.60
N ALA A 65 -17.46 -21.74 13.57
CA ALA A 65 -16.65 -20.58 13.91
C ALA A 65 -15.79 -20.12 12.71
N ARG A 66 -15.10 -21.06 12.06
CA ARG A 66 -14.27 -20.78 10.88
C ARG A 66 -15.10 -20.30 9.69
N LYS A 67 -16.26 -20.93 9.43
CA LYS A 67 -17.17 -20.49 8.36
C LYS A 67 -17.65 -19.06 8.56
N GLN A 68 -18.03 -18.70 9.80
CA GLN A 68 -18.44 -17.33 10.11
C GLN A 68 -17.27 -16.35 9.96
N ALA A 69 -16.08 -16.70 10.45
CA ALA A 69 -14.90 -15.87 10.32
C ALA A 69 -14.48 -15.68 8.86
N ALA A 70 -14.61 -16.71 8.01
CA ALA A 70 -14.36 -16.61 6.57
C ALA A 70 -15.30 -15.61 5.89
N ALA A 71 -16.61 -15.67 6.20
CA ALA A 71 -17.59 -14.72 5.64
C ALA A 71 -17.32 -13.28 6.09
N ASP A 72 -16.96 -13.08 7.37
CA ASP A 72 -16.56 -11.78 7.90
C ASP A 72 -15.27 -11.27 7.21
N LEU A 73 -14.27 -12.14 7.02
CA LEU A 73 -13.01 -11.81 6.36
C LEU A 73 -13.22 -11.43 4.89
N ASP A 74 -14.07 -12.17 4.16
CA ASP A 74 -14.42 -11.88 2.78
C ASP A 74 -15.11 -10.51 2.64
N ARG A 75 -15.99 -10.17 3.58
CA ARG A 75 -16.61 -8.84 3.62
C ARG A 75 -15.56 -7.75 3.84
N ILE A 76 -14.70 -7.91 4.84
CA ILE A 76 -13.63 -6.94 5.14
C ILE A 76 -12.70 -6.76 3.93
N GLN A 77 -12.35 -7.85 3.25
CA GLN A 77 -11.50 -7.81 2.06
C GLN A 77 -12.17 -7.04 0.93
N ARG A 78 -13.45 -7.32 0.62
CA ARG A 78 -14.20 -6.56 -0.40
C ARG A 78 -14.29 -5.06 -0.09
N GLU A 79 -14.57 -4.70 1.16
CA GLU A 79 -14.64 -3.29 1.58
C GLU A 79 -13.27 -2.60 1.45
N THR A 80 -12.20 -3.30 1.80
CA THR A 80 -10.82 -2.84 1.67
C THR A 80 -10.44 -2.62 0.20
N ASP A 81 -10.75 -3.57 -0.67
CA ASP A 81 -10.45 -3.48 -2.11
C ASP A 81 -11.25 -2.35 -2.79
N ALA A 82 -12.51 -2.17 -2.38
CA ALA A 82 -13.35 -1.06 -2.85
C ALA A 82 -12.79 0.31 -2.42
N ALA A 83 -12.38 0.44 -1.16
CA ALA A 83 -11.76 1.66 -0.63
C ALA A 83 -10.42 1.97 -1.34
N ALA A 84 -9.57 0.96 -1.54
CA ALA A 84 -8.30 1.12 -2.25
C ALA A 84 -8.52 1.53 -3.72
N THR A 85 -9.50 0.93 -4.39
CA THR A 85 -9.89 1.28 -5.77
C THR A 85 -10.36 2.73 -5.84
N LEU A 86 -11.21 3.16 -4.92
CA LEU A 86 -11.72 4.54 -4.87
C LEU A 86 -10.57 5.55 -4.74
N VAL A 87 -9.65 5.32 -3.80
CA VAL A 87 -8.47 6.19 -3.60
C VAL A 87 -7.65 6.29 -4.89
N ARG A 88 -7.36 5.16 -5.55
CA ARG A 88 -6.61 5.14 -6.82
C ARG A 88 -7.35 5.89 -7.93
N THR A 89 -8.66 5.66 -8.08
CA THR A 89 -9.47 6.33 -9.10
C THR A 89 -9.46 7.84 -8.91
N VAL A 90 -9.68 8.32 -7.68
CA VAL A 90 -9.69 9.75 -7.37
C VAL A 90 -8.31 10.35 -7.59
N ALA A 91 -7.24 9.71 -7.12
CA ALA A 91 -5.87 10.18 -7.31
C ALA A 91 -5.47 10.23 -8.79
N ASN A 92 -5.83 9.20 -9.58
CA ASN A 92 -5.55 9.19 -11.02
C ASN A 92 -6.27 10.34 -11.71
N LYS A 93 -7.58 10.51 -11.48
CA LYS A 93 -8.37 11.65 -11.99
C LYS A 93 -7.76 13.00 -11.59
N ALA A 94 -7.25 13.11 -10.37
CA ALA A 94 -6.63 14.33 -9.86
C ALA A 94 -5.32 14.70 -10.55
N THR A 95 -4.56 13.71 -10.99
CA THR A 95 -3.23 13.90 -11.59
C THR A 95 -3.23 13.91 -13.12
N THR A 96 -4.33 13.56 -13.78
CA THR A 96 -4.44 13.64 -15.25
C THR A 96 -4.67 15.08 -15.68
N ALA A 97 -3.76 15.63 -16.49
CA ALA A 97 -3.94 16.96 -17.09
C ALA A 97 -5.07 16.93 -18.13
N ALA A 98 -6.12 17.73 -17.93
CA ALA A 98 -7.09 18.00 -18.99
C ALA A 98 -6.60 19.22 -19.78
N ALA A 99 -5.79 18.95 -20.80
CA ALA A 99 -5.21 19.96 -21.69
C ALA A 99 -5.48 19.59 -23.15
N GLY A 100 -5.69 20.59 -24.01
CA GLY A 100 -5.74 20.37 -25.45
C GLY A 100 -4.37 19.96 -26.02
N ALA A 101 -4.33 19.34 -27.20
CA ALA A 101 -3.09 18.81 -27.78
C ALA A 101 -1.91 19.82 -27.82
N ALA A 102 -2.20 21.11 -28.07
CA ALA A 102 -1.18 22.16 -28.09
C ALA A 102 -0.62 22.50 -26.70
N GLU A 103 -1.48 22.53 -25.67
CA GLU A 103 -1.05 22.73 -24.28
C GLU A 103 -0.26 21.53 -23.76
N GLN A 104 -0.63 20.33 -24.19
CA GLN A 104 0.08 19.10 -23.86
C GLN A 104 1.50 19.09 -24.46
N LEU A 105 1.65 19.46 -25.74
CA LEU A 105 2.98 19.59 -26.37
C LEU A 105 3.86 20.64 -25.68
N LEU A 106 3.29 21.76 -25.27
CA LEU A 106 4.02 22.78 -24.50
C LEU A 106 4.45 22.26 -23.13
N ALA A 107 3.58 21.53 -22.44
CA ALA A 107 3.90 20.90 -21.15
C ALA A 107 5.03 19.86 -21.31
N GLU A 108 4.97 19.01 -22.33
CA GLU A 108 6.03 18.04 -22.66
C GLU A 108 7.36 18.73 -22.94
N THR A 109 7.35 19.83 -23.70
CA THR A 109 8.57 20.60 -23.99
C THR A 109 9.17 21.23 -22.73
N ARG A 110 8.33 21.75 -21.82
CA ARG A 110 8.78 22.29 -20.52
C ARG A 110 9.35 21.19 -19.63
N GLN A 111 8.69 20.03 -19.57
CA GLN A 111 9.14 18.87 -18.81
C GLN A 111 10.48 18.34 -19.33
N ALA A 112 10.67 18.24 -20.66
CA ALA A 112 11.95 17.82 -21.23
C ALA A 112 13.11 18.75 -20.80
N ARG A 113 12.90 20.07 -20.89
CA ARG A 113 13.92 21.05 -20.43
C ARG A 113 14.14 21.00 -18.92
N ALA A 114 13.08 20.74 -18.15
CA ALA A 114 13.17 20.62 -16.70
C ALA A 114 13.93 19.34 -16.31
N TRP A 115 13.70 18.24 -17.03
CA TRP A 115 14.45 17.01 -16.90
C TRP A 115 15.94 17.23 -17.18
N ASP A 116 16.30 17.88 -18.28
CA ASP A 116 17.71 18.14 -18.62
C ASP A 116 18.44 18.89 -17.50
N ARG A 117 17.78 19.88 -16.88
CA ARG A 117 18.34 20.61 -15.72
C ARG A 117 18.46 19.73 -14.49
N ALA A 118 17.42 18.96 -14.16
CA ALA A 118 17.42 18.07 -13.01
C ALA A 118 18.48 16.97 -13.14
N ARG A 119 18.58 16.37 -14.33
CA ARG A 119 19.60 15.39 -14.68
C ARG A 119 21.00 15.97 -14.55
N ALA A 120 21.25 17.17 -15.07
CA ALA A 120 22.55 17.81 -14.92
C ALA A 120 22.93 17.98 -13.44
N LEU A 121 21.99 18.37 -12.57
CA LEU A 121 22.25 18.47 -11.13
C LEU A 121 22.60 17.10 -10.51
N LEU A 122 21.85 16.05 -10.85
CA LEU A 122 22.13 14.68 -10.37
C LEU A 122 23.48 14.18 -10.89
N ASP A 123 23.80 14.40 -12.17
CA ASP A 123 25.06 14.01 -12.80
C ASP A 123 26.26 14.78 -12.18
N THR A 124 26.06 16.01 -11.68
CA THR A 124 27.09 16.75 -10.90
C THR A 124 27.24 16.29 -9.45
N GLY A 125 26.52 15.25 -9.02
CA GLY A 125 26.61 14.67 -7.68
C GLY A 125 25.68 15.28 -6.63
N ARG A 126 24.69 16.09 -7.05
CA ARG A 126 23.66 16.60 -6.13
C ARG A 126 22.69 15.48 -5.78
N THR A 127 22.28 15.39 -4.52
CA THR A 127 21.38 14.32 -4.08
C THR A 127 19.93 14.60 -4.53
N LEU A 128 19.13 13.54 -4.72
CA LEU A 128 17.72 13.68 -5.10
C LEU A 128 16.91 14.55 -4.12
N PRO A 129 17.05 14.43 -2.78
CA PRO A 129 16.35 15.32 -1.84
C PRO A 129 16.70 16.80 -2.03
N GLU A 130 17.95 17.13 -2.37
CA GLU A 130 18.37 18.51 -2.63
C GLU A 130 17.77 19.06 -3.93
N VAL A 131 17.66 18.22 -4.97
CA VAL A 131 17.00 18.59 -6.23
C VAL A 131 15.51 18.82 -5.98
N ILE A 132 14.83 17.93 -5.26
CA ILE A 132 13.40 18.05 -4.93
C ILE A 132 13.10 19.32 -4.14
N LYS A 133 13.94 19.67 -3.15
CA LYS A 133 13.71 20.83 -2.26
C LYS A 133 13.60 22.17 -3.01
N GLY A 134 14.29 22.32 -4.14
CA GLY A 134 14.26 23.52 -4.97
C GLY A 134 13.47 23.40 -6.26
N ALA A 135 12.79 22.26 -6.50
CA ALA A 135 12.14 21.96 -7.76
C ALA A 135 10.82 22.72 -7.93
N ASP A 136 10.58 23.24 -9.13
CA ASP A 136 9.26 23.73 -9.54
C ASP A 136 8.35 22.56 -9.98
N LEU A 137 7.07 22.87 -10.27
CA LEU A 137 6.08 21.87 -10.65
C LEU A 137 6.48 21.09 -11.92
N ASP A 138 7.05 21.77 -12.92
CA ASP A 138 7.50 21.15 -14.16
C ASP A 138 8.67 20.19 -13.90
N THR A 139 9.60 20.55 -13.01
CA THR A 139 10.72 19.71 -12.58
C THR A 139 10.24 18.49 -11.79
N LEU A 140 9.24 18.65 -10.91
CA LEU A 140 8.66 17.52 -10.17
C LEU A 140 7.91 16.55 -11.10
N HIS A 141 7.20 17.04 -12.11
CA HIS A 141 6.59 16.18 -13.13
C HIS A 141 7.64 15.44 -13.97
N ALA A 142 8.70 16.14 -14.38
CA ALA A 142 9.81 15.56 -15.12
C ALA A 142 10.52 14.46 -14.31
N LEU A 143 10.84 14.73 -13.03
CA LEU A 143 11.41 13.76 -12.11
C LEU A 143 10.49 12.54 -11.96
N ARG A 144 9.18 12.74 -11.80
CA ARG A 144 8.22 11.62 -11.66
C ARG A 144 8.22 10.70 -12.89
N ALA A 145 8.39 11.25 -14.09
CA ALA A 145 8.36 10.50 -15.35
C ALA A 145 9.69 9.81 -15.66
N GLU A 146 10.81 10.51 -15.51
CA GLU A 146 12.11 10.08 -16.07
C GLU A 146 13.05 9.45 -15.03
N LEU A 147 12.87 9.77 -13.75
CA LEU A 147 13.75 9.30 -12.68
C LEU A 147 13.83 7.76 -12.56
N PRO A 148 12.74 6.98 -12.71
CA PRO A 148 12.84 5.52 -12.66
C PRO A 148 13.80 4.97 -13.72
N THR A 149 13.67 5.43 -14.96
CA THR A 149 14.52 5.03 -16.08
C THR A 149 15.96 5.46 -15.87
N TYR A 150 16.19 6.67 -15.35
CA TYR A 150 17.52 7.17 -15.03
C TYR A 150 18.23 6.35 -13.95
N LEU A 151 17.53 6.01 -12.85
CA LEU A 151 18.10 5.20 -11.77
C LEU A 151 18.42 3.77 -12.23
N ALA A 152 17.56 3.18 -13.07
CA ALA A 152 17.83 1.89 -13.68
C ALA A 152 19.08 1.94 -14.59
N ALA A 153 19.25 3.00 -15.37
CA ALA A 153 20.40 3.18 -16.25
C ALA A 153 21.72 3.40 -15.49
N GLN A 154 21.69 4.01 -14.30
CA GLN A 154 22.90 4.24 -13.49
C GLN A 154 23.47 2.97 -12.86
N ARG A 155 22.68 1.92 -12.66
CA ARG A 155 23.15 0.64 -12.11
C ARG A 155 23.10 -0.45 -13.17
N THR A 156 24.15 -0.54 -13.97
CA THR A 156 24.35 -1.69 -14.86
C THR A 156 24.59 -2.96 -14.04
N LYS A 157 23.80 -4.00 -14.31
CA LYS A 157 23.98 -5.31 -13.69
C LYS A 157 25.40 -5.84 -13.97
N PRO A 158 26.19 -6.19 -12.95
CA PRO A 158 27.48 -6.84 -13.15
C PRO A 158 27.28 -8.18 -13.88
N GLN A 159 28.12 -8.46 -14.87
CA GLN A 159 28.06 -9.72 -15.62
C GLN A 159 28.69 -10.88 -14.81
N GLY A 160 28.25 -12.11 -15.09
CA GLY A 160 28.81 -13.33 -14.47
C GLY A 160 28.37 -13.55 -13.02
N MET A 161 29.19 -14.29 -12.25
CA MET A 161 28.93 -14.67 -10.85
C MET A 161 28.81 -13.46 -9.91
N ALA A 162 29.34 -12.28 -10.30
CA ALA A 162 29.23 -11.04 -9.55
C ALA A 162 27.83 -10.40 -9.62
N GLY A 163 26.97 -10.85 -10.54
CA GLY A 163 25.58 -10.41 -10.65
C GLY A 163 24.59 -11.21 -9.81
N ALA A 164 25.05 -12.21 -9.04
CA ALA A 164 24.19 -13.08 -8.24
C ALA A 164 23.52 -12.34 -7.07
N ASP A 165 24.23 -11.38 -6.46
CA ASP A 165 23.73 -10.56 -5.35
C ASP A 165 23.24 -9.16 -5.81
N PHE A 166 23.20 -8.91 -7.13
CA PHE A 166 22.75 -7.64 -7.66
C PHE A 166 21.24 -7.49 -7.48
N THR A 167 20.85 -6.59 -6.59
CA THR A 167 19.45 -6.15 -6.44
C THR A 167 19.24 -4.91 -7.29
N GLU A 168 18.30 -4.98 -8.22
CA GLU A 168 17.90 -3.83 -9.03
C GLU A 168 17.42 -2.69 -8.12
N PRO A 169 17.85 -1.44 -8.34
CA PRO A 169 17.41 -0.33 -7.51
C PRO A 169 15.89 -0.18 -7.62
N ASP A 170 15.20 -0.24 -6.49
CA ASP A 170 13.77 0.02 -6.42
C ASP A 170 13.52 1.55 -6.47
N PRO A 171 12.99 2.09 -7.58
CA PRO A 171 12.76 3.53 -7.71
C PRO A 171 11.54 4.00 -6.91
N THR A 172 10.73 3.09 -6.35
CA THR A 172 9.46 3.41 -5.69
C THR A 172 9.62 4.48 -4.62
N ARG A 173 10.68 4.40 -3.80
CA ARG A 173 10.96 5.39 -2.75
C ARG A 173 11.29 6.76 -3.31
N ALA A 174 12.05 6.79 -4.40
CA ALA A 174 12.42 8.02 -5.08
C ALA A 174 11.19 8.69 -5.69
N VAL A 175 10.34 7.90 -6.35
CA VAL A 175 9.06 8.36 -6.91
C VAL A 175 8.14 8.88 -5.81
N HIS A 176 7.98 8.17 -4.68
CA HIS A 176 7.14 8.62 -3.57
C HIS A 176 7.61 9.95 -2.97
N ALA A 177 8.94 10.19 -2.89
CA ALA A 177 9.46 11.48 -2.43
C ALA A 177 9.10 12.63 -3.39
N VAL A 178 9.23 12.39 -4.69
CA VAL A 178 8.81 13.35 -5.72
C VAL A 178 7.30 13.59 -5.67
N GLU A 179 6.49 12.54 -5.52
CA GLU A 179 5.03 12.65 -5.45
C GLU A 179 4.55 13.38 -4.18
N ARG A 180 5.26 13.24 -3.04
CA ARG A 180 4.98 14.06 -1.85
C ARG A 180 5.23 15.54 -2.12
N ALA A 181 6.38 15.87 -2.70
CA ALA A 181 6.69 17.25 -3.06
C ALA A 181 5.70 17.79 -4.11
N LEU A 182 5.28 16.96 -5.07
CA LEU A 182 4.25 17.30 -6.06
C LEU A 182 2.92 17.64 -5.37
N ALA A 183 2.51 16.86 -4.37
CA ALA A 183 1.27 17.09 -3.63
C ALA A 183 1.24 18.44 -2.86
N ASP A 184 2.41 18.98 -2.52
CA ASP A 184 2.55 20.30 -1.87
C ASP A 184 2.43 21.46 -2.87
N HIS A 185 2.73 21.22 -4.15
CA HIS A 185 2.65 22.22 -5.23
C HIS A 185 1.31 22.20 -5.98
N LEU A 186 0.55 21.10 -5.89
CA LEU A 186 -0.74 20.96 -6.55
C LEU A 186 -1.86 21.74 -5.81
N PRO A 187 -2.94 22.14 -6.52
CA PRO A 187 -4.16 22.62 -5.89
C PRO A 187 -4.63 21.67 -4.77
N LYS A 188 -5.09 22.24 -3.65
CA LYS A 188 -5.49 21.49 -2.44
C LYS A 188 -6.25 20.17 -2.70
N PRO A 189 -7.31 20.12 -3.53
CA PRO A 189 -8.03 18.86 -3.75
C PRO A 189 -7.17 17.80 -4.46
N GLN A 190 -6.33 18.21 -5.42
CA GLN A 190 -5.44 17.30 -6.14
C GLN A 190 -4.29 16.82 -5.26
N GLY A 191 -3.69 17.74 -4.50
CA GLY A 191 -2.67 17.40 -3.51
C GLY A 191 -3.21 16.46 -2.42
N ALA A 192 -4.45 16.66 -1.96
CA ALA A 192 -5.09 15.76 -1.00
C ALA A 192 -5.31 14.36 -1.57
N ALA A 193 -5.80 14.24 -2.81
CA ALA A 193 -5.98 12.97 -3.48
C ALA A 193 -4.64 12.21 -3.67
N LEU A 194 -3.57 12.92 -4.06
CA LEU A 194 -2.25 12.32 -4.19
C LEU A 194 -1.68 11.87 -2.84
N ARG A 195 -1.86 12.66 -1.76
CA ARG A 195 -1.50 12.23 -0.39
C ARG A 195 -2.28 11.00 0.06
N ALA A 196 -3.58 10.94 -0.23
CA ALA A 196 -4.41 9.77 0.11
C ALA A 196 -3.91 8.49 -0.60
N ARG A 197 -3.47 8.60 -1.85
CA ARG A 197 -2.83 7.50 -2.59
C ARG A 197 -1.49 7.09 -1.96
N LEU A 198 -0.62 8.05 -1.63
CA LEU A 198 0.65 7.74 -0.98
C LEU A 198 0.45 7.07 0.39
N ASP A 199 -0.57 7.50 1.14
CA ASP A 199 -0.97 6.84 2.39
C ASP A 199 -1.47 5.40 2.13
N LEU A 200 -2.26 5.18 1.07
CA LEU A 200 -2.69 3.83 0.66
C LEU A 200 -1.48 2.96 0.31
N ASP A 201 -0.56 3.46 -0.51
CA ASP A 201 0.62 2.71 -0.97
C ASP A 201 1.54 2.34 0.21
N ALA A 202 1.58 3.17 1.26
CA ALA A 202 2.28 2.87 2.52
C ALA A 202 1.56 1.84 3.41
N LEU A 203 0.23 1.80 3.38
CA LEU A 203 -0.59 0.95 4.27
C LEU A 203 -0.89 -0.43 3.69
N GLU A 204 -1.09 -0.50 2.38
CA GLU A 204 -1.63 -1.67 1.69
C GLU A 204 -0.75 -2.92 1.83
N PRO A 205 0.59 -2.85 1.73
CA PRO A 205 1.44 -4.04 1.89
C PRO A 205 1.22 -4.74 3.24
N GLY A 206 1.26 -3.98 4.35
CA GLY A 206 1.02 -4.55 5.68
C GLY A 206 -0.43 -5.03 5.87
N LEU A 207 -1.41 -4.37 5.24
CA LEU A 207 -2.80 -4.80 5.26
C LEU A 207 -3.00 -6.14 4.54
N ARG A 208 -2.40 -6.32 3.36
CA ARG A 208 -2.43 -7.58 2.60
C ARG A 208 -1.80 -8.73 3.38
N GLU A 209 -0.65 -8.49 4.00
CA GLU A 209 0.00 -9.51 4.84
C GLU A 209 -0.86 -9.89 6.06
N THR A 210 -1.51 -8.91 6.68
CA THR A 210 -2.43 -9.16 7.81
C THR A 210 -3.63 -10.00 7.37
N LEU A 211 -4.24 -9.67 6.22
CA LEU A 211 -5.35 -10.42 5.65
C LEU A 211 -4.94 -11.85 5.28
N ALA A 212 -3.77 -12.02 4.65
CA ALA A 212 -3.25 -13.33 4.27
C ALA A 212 -2.94 -14.20 5.50
N GLY A 213 -2.38 -13.61 6.56
CA GLY A 213 -2.16 -14.29 7.84
C GLY A 213 -3.47 -14.76 8.47
N LEU A 214 -4.46 -13.89 8.56
CA LEU A 214 -5.76 -14.22 9.13
C LEU A 214 -6.53 -15.25 8.27
N ARG A 215 -6.37 -15.21 6.95
CA ARG A 215 -6.93 -16.23 6.05
C ARG A 215 -6.38 -17.61 6.37
N ARG A 216 -5.06 -17.76 6.57
CA ARG A 216 -4.45 -19.02 7.00
C ARG A 216 -5.00 -19.51 8.35
N GLU A 217 -5.24 -18.61 9.30
CA GLU A 217 -5.85 -18.95 10.60
C GLU A 217 -7.30 -19.43 10.43
N VAL A 218 -8.09 -18.75 9.60
CA VAL A 218 -9.49 -19.11 9.29
C VAL A 218 -9.57 -20.46 8.58
N ASP A 219 -8.71 -20.71 7.60
CA ASP A 219 -8.67 -21.97 6.86
C ASP A 219 -8.09 -23.11 7.72
N GLY A 220 -7.41 -22.76 8.83
CA GLY A 220 -6.74 -23.70 9.73
C GLY A 220 -5.46 -24.29 9.17
N THR A 221 -4.85 -23.61 8.20
CA THR A 221 -3.56 -23.98 7.61
C THR A 221 -2.40 -23.29 8.32
N ALA A 222 -2.67 -22.39 9.27
CA ALA A 222 -1.67 -21.75 10.10
C ALA A 222 -0.96 -22.75 11.03
N ALA A 223 0.36 -22.79 10.95
CA ALA A 223 1.21 -23.52 11.87
C ALA A 223 1.38 -22.76 13.21
N PRO A 224 1.78 -23.47 14.30
CA PRO A 224 2.15 -22.81 15.55
C PRO A 224 3.23 -21.73 15.31
N GLY A 225 2.95 -20.50 15.71
CA GLY A 225 3.86 -19.36 15.53
C GLY A 225 3.64 -18.53 14.26
N ASP A 226 2.78 -18.96 13.33
CA ASP A 226 2.51 -18.20 12.09
C ASP A 226 1.81 -16.85 12.36
N GLY A 227 1.10 -16.73 13.48
CA GLY A 227 0.52 -15.46 13.92
C GLY A 227 1.57 -14.38 14.19
N LEU A 228 2.70 -14.74 14.82
CA LEU A 228 3.81 -13.82 15.06
C LEU A 228 4.56 -13.53 13.75
N ARG A 229 4.81 -14.56 12.93
CA ARG A 229 5.47 -14.38 11.62
C ARG A 229 4.67 -13.46 10.70
N SER A 230 3.35 -13.62 10.64
CA SER A 230 2.48 -12.77 9.83
C SER A 230 2.47 -11.33 10.34
N ALA A 231 2.51 -11.12 11.66
CA ALA A 231 2.64 -9.78 12.25
C ALA A 231 3.99 -9.12 11.92
N ILE A 232 5.08 -9.89 11.98
CA ILE A 232 6.42 -9.43 11.58
C ILE A 232 6.45 -9.10 10.09
N ALA A 233 5.91 -9.97 9.23
CA ALA A 233 5.83 -9.74 7.79
C ALA A 233 5.03 -8.46 7.47
N ALA A 234 3.87 -8.27 8.11
CA ALA A 234 3.09 -7.05 7.96
C ALA A 234 3.85 -5.80 8.43
N ARG A 235 4.60 -5.89 9.53
CA ARG A 235 5.40 -4.77 10.05
C ARG A 235 6.58 -4.45 9.15
N LEU A 236 7.26 -5.45 8.62
CA LEU A 236 8.34 -5.29 7.65
C LEU A 236 7.80 -4.65 6.36
N ALA A 237 6.67 -5.13 5.85
CA ALA A 237 6.02 -4.58 4.68
C ALA A 237 5.71 -3.07 4.85
N ASP A 238 5.20 -2.65 6.03
CA ASP A 238 5.02 -1.23 6.33
C ASP A 238 6.33 -0.45 6.34
N GLN A 239 7.36 -1.00 6.99
CA GLN A 239 8.66 -0.33 7.09
C GLN A 239 9.28 -0.15 5.71
N HIS A 240 9.20 -1.16 4.85
CA HIS A 240 9.67 -1.08 3.48
C HIS A 240 8.92 -0.02 2.66
N ALA A 241 7.59 0.09 2.85
CA ALA A 241 6.75 1.03 2.13
C ALA A 241 6.84 2.48 2.66
N ALA A 242 7.10 2.66 3.96
CA ALA A 242 7.16 3.96 4.63
C ALA A 242 8.58 4.53 4.79
N ALA A 243 9.63 3.75 4.49
CA ALA A 243 11.01 4.18 4.67
C ALA A 243 11.33 5.46 3.86
N PRO A 244 12.01 6.45 4.46
CA PRO A 244 12.49 7.61 3.73
C PRO A 244 13.58 7.22 2.74
N LEU A 245 13.85 8.11 1.77
CA LEU A 245 15.02 7.98 0.91
C LEU A 245 16.30 8.00 1.76
N PRO A 246 17.28 7.12 1.48
CA PRO A 246 18.61 7.26 2.05
C PRO A 246 19.21 8.60 1.61
N ALA A 247 20.05 9.19 2.47
CA ALA A 247 20.70 10.48 2.23
C ALA A 247 21.97 10.38 1.37
N GLU A 248 22.23 9.21 0.78
CA GLU A 248 23.46 8.88 0.04
C GLU A 248 23.35 9.25 -1.45
#